data_AF-A0A3D9HLE2-F1
#
_entry.id   AF-A0A3D9HLE2-F1
#
_cell.length_a   1.000
_cell.length_b   1.000
_cell.length_c   1.000
_cell.angle_alpha   90.00
_cell.angle_beta   90.00
_cell.angle_gamma   90.00
#
_symmetry.space_group_name_H-M   'P 1'
#
loop_
_entity.id
_entity.type
_entity.pdbx_description
1 polymer ?
#
loop_
_entity_poly.entity_id
_entity_poly.type
_entity_poly.pdbx_seq_one_letter_code
_entity_poly.pdbx_strand_id
1 'polypeptide(L)'
;MKKITLLNLLFALCAFTGFGQTMVDDFESGNGGVEVAFGAASTIVANPNSSGLNTTANCLEITHTNANWYALTRINVNPDLSIGPAESKYLSVLVYNLDTDMACRFDADSDSGNGSNPGVIRAINDHSGADAWEQIIIPIEFPRDAGTFSLGTLYTLVFHADIKDFINANTSPLEGGGKIYIDEIQVLDSNPLSTSDFELSKKISLYPNPVQSHFSIQTKNGVEISKISIYNTLGAKVAVNPVLVGNKYDISSLASGMYLVKISDDKGAVTTKRLLKQ
;
A
#
# COMPACT_ATOMS: atom_id res chain seq x y z
N MET A 1 -12.99 -30.29 40.69
CA MET A 1 -13.28 -30.18 39.24
C MET A 1 -13.69 -28.76 38.90
N LYS A 2 -12.78 -27.93 38.39
CA LYS A 2 -13.09 -26.77 37.55
C LYS A 2 -11.90 -26.65 36.58
N LYS A 3 -12.10 -27.11 35.34
CA LYS A 3 -11.12 -26.97 34.28
C LYS A 3 -11.14 -25.49 33.87
N ILE A 4 -10.05 -24.78 34.14
CA ILE A 4 -9.79 -23.46 33.57
C ILE A 4 -9.31 -23.75 32.16
N THR A 5 -10.22 -23.64 31.19
CA THR A 5 -9.90 -23.71 29.77
C THR A 5 -9.18 -22.42 29.42
N LEU A 6 -7.84 -22.49 29.35
CA LEU A 6 -7.00 -21.43 28.82
C LEU A 6 -7.28 -21.38 27.31
N LEU A 7 -8.20 -20.51 26.91
CA LEU A 7 -8.45 -20.20 25.51
C LEU A 7 -7.20 -19.48 25.01
N ASN A 8 -6.40 -20.17 24.20
CA ASN A 8 -5.33 -19.59 23.41
C ASN A 8 -5.97 -18.55 22.48
N LEU A 9 -6.01 -17.31 22.95
CA LEU A 9 -6.24 -16.14 22.13
C LEU A 9 -4.98 -16.01 21.27
N LEU A 10 -4.96 -16.71 20.14
CA LEU A 10 -4.00 -16.48 19.08
C LEU A 10 -4.37 -15.11 18.51
N PHE A 11 -3.81 -14.06 19.11
CA PHE A 11 -3.70 -12.75 18.49
C PHE A 11 -2.94 -12.97 17.18
N ALA A 12 -3.67 -13.11 16.07
CA ALA A 12 -3.17 -12.80 14.75
C ALA A 12 -3.07 -11.26 14.63
N LEU A 13 -2.37 -10.63 15.58
CA LEU A 13 -1.76 -9.35 15.34
C LEU A 13 -0.54 -9.68 14.48
N CYS A 14 -0.77 -9.85 13.18
CA CYS A 14 0.29 -9.57 12.21
C CYS A 14 0.54 -8.05 12.25
N ALA A 15 1.03 -7.55 13.38
CA ALA A 15 1.75 -6.30 13.42
C ALA A 15 3.04 -6.56 12.66
N PHE A 16 2.96 -6.46 11.33
CA PHE A 16 4.10 -6.22 10.48
C PHE A 16 4.68 -4.84 10.87
N THR A 17 5.37 -4.79 12.00
CA THR A 17 6.18 -3.62 12.39
C THR A 17 7.40 -3.59 11.47
N GLY A 18 7.20 -3.14 10.23
CA GLY A 18 8.27 -3.18 9.22
C GLY A 18 8.00 -2.40 7.94
N PHE A 19 6.75 -2.06 7.62
CA PHE A 19 6.42 -1.39 6.37
C PHE A 19 5.88 0.01 6.65
N GLY A 20 6.40 1.02 5.96
CA GLY A 20 5.72 2.31 5.92
C GLY A 20 4.36 2.09 5.25
N GLN A 21 3.28 2.36 5.97
CA GLN A 21 1.94 2.34 5.43
C GLN A 21 1.32 3.72 5.60
N THR A 22 0.63 4.18 4.55
CA THR A 22 -0.21 5.37 4.60
C THR A 22 -1.64 4.89 4.47
N MET A 23 -2.45 5.09 5.51
CA MET A 23 -3.89 4.87 5.42
C MET A 23 -4.46 5.95 4.51
N VAL A 24 -5.16 5.54 3.44
CA VAL A 24 -5.91 6.44 2.57
C VAL A 24 -7.32 6.58 3.11
N ASP A 25 -8.02 5.45 3.28
CA ASP A 25 -9.37 5.45 3.84
C ASP A 25 -9.75 4.08 4.42
N ASP A 26 -10.47 4.11 5.54
CA ASP A 26 -11.06 2.96 6.23
C ASP A 26 -12.59 3.07 6.34
N PHE A 27 -13.18 4.13 5.76
CA PHE A 27 -14.60 4.46 5.74
C PHE A 27 -15.27 4.58 7.12
N GLU A 28 -14.50 4.73 8.20
CA GLU A 28 -15.03 4.88 9.56
C GLU A 28 -15.27 6.34 9.97
N SER A 29 -14.73 7.29 9.21
CA SER A 29 -14.68 8.71 9.59
C SER A 29 -15.51 9.66 8.71
N GLY A 30 -16.23 9.14 7.70
CA GLY A 30 -17.10 9.94 6.83
C GLY A 30 -16.99 9.55 5.35
N ASN A 31 -17.38 10.45 4.43
CA ASN A 31 -17.46 10.20 2.97
C ASN A 31 -16.12 9.83 2.29
N GLY A 32 -15.00 9.83 3.01
CA GLY A 32 -13.70 9.37 2.52
C GLY A 32 -13.17 10.00 1.23
N GLY A 33 -13.59 11.24 0.92
CA GLY A 33 -13.25 11.88 -0.36
C GLY A 33 -13.74 11.12 -1.59
N VAL A 34 -14.78 10.30 -1.45
CA VAL A 34 -15.33 9.47 -2.53
C VAL A 34 -16.10 10.34 -3.51
N GLU A 35 -15.74 10.25 -4.79
CA GLU A 35 -16.48 10.83 -5.90
C GLU A 35 -16.75 9.78 -6.98
N VAL A 36 -17.86 9.94 -7.71
CA VAL A 36 -18.23 9.02 -8.79
C VAL A 36 -18.31 9.76 -10.13
N ALA A 37 -18.07 9.06 -11.22
CA ALA A 37 -18.26 9.59 -12.57
C ALA A 37 -18.70 8.51 -13.56
N PHE A 38 -19.26 8.99 -14.68
CA PHE A 38 -19.52 8.20 -15.88
C PHE A 38 -20.38 6.95 -15.69
N GLY A 39 -21.23 6.94 -14.66
CA GLY A 39 -22.14 5.84 -14.40
C GLY A 39 -21.80 5.00 -13.16
N ALA A 40 -20.72 5.29 -12.44
CA ALA A 40 -20.48 4.67 -11.13
C ALA A 40 -21.47 5.23 -10.08
N ALA A 41 -21.78 4.40 -9.09
CA ALA A 41 -22.39 4.79 -7.82
C ALA A 41 -21.55 4.21 -6.69
N SER A 42 -21.44 4.94 -5.59
CA SER A 42 -20.72 4.46 -4.41
C SER A 42 -21.40 4.95 -3.15
N THR A 43 -21.43 4.12 -2.12
CA THR A 43 -22.08 4.44 -0.84
C THR A 43 -21.36 3.72 0.28
N ILE A 44 -21.12 4.41 1.38
CA ILE A 44 -20.58 3.78 2.59
C ILE A 44 -21.71 3.01 3.28
N VAL A 45 -21.49 1.74 3.51
CA VAL A 45 -22.46 0.80 4.06
C VAL A 45 -21.85 0.01 5.21
N ALA A 46 -22.68 -0.66 6.00
CA ALA A 46 -22.19 -1.57 7.03
C ALA A 46 -21.40 -2.72 6.38
N ASN A 47 -20.27 -3.08 7.00
CA ASN A 47 -19.42 -4.16 6.56
C ASN A 47 -20.22 -5.47 6.45
N PRO A 48 -20.30 -6.12 5.27
CA PRO A 48 -21.08 -7.33 5.05
C PRO A 48 -20.59 -8.52 5.89
N ASN A 49 -19.32 -8.50 6.32
CA ASN A 49 -18.72 -9.52 7.14
C ASN A 49 -17.58 -8.94 7.99
N SER A 50 -17.91 -8.47 9.20
CA SER A 50 -16.95 -7.85 10.13
C SER A 50 -16.07 -8.89 10.86
N SER A 51 -15.58 -9.90 10.15
CA SER A 51 -14.73 -10.96 10.67
C SER A 51 -13.58 -11.32 9.71
N GLY A 52 -12.59 -12.05 10.20
CA GLY A 52 -11.42 -12.44 9.40
C GLY A 52 -10.45 -11.27 9.21
N LEU A 53 -10.14 -10.95 7.95
CA LEU A 53 -9.20 -9.88 7.61
C LEU A 53 -9.75 -8.49 7.88
N ASN A 54 -11.06 -8.30 7.79
CA ASN A 54 -11.70 -7.02 8.01
C ASN A 54 -12.63 -7.07 9.23
N THR A 55 -12.31 -6.28 10.25
CA THR A 55 -13.12 -6.17 11.49
C THR A 55 -13.73 -4.79 11.68
N THR A 56 -13.62 -3.91 10.68
CA THR A 56 -14.20 -2.56 10.69
C THR A 56 -15.73 -2.64 10.60
N ALA A 57 -16.41 -1.53 10.90
CA ALA A 57 -17.86 -1.47 10.95
C ALA A 57 -18.47 -1.13 9.59
N ASN A 58 -17.76 -0.37 8.76
CA ASN A 58 -18.23 0.18 7.51
C ASN A 58 -17.25 -0.13 6.38
N CYS A 59 -17.74 -0.12 5.14
CA CYS A 59 -16.92 -0.24 3.95
C CYS A 59 -17.56 0.53 2.79
N LEU A 60 -16.81 0.76 1.72
CA LEU A 60 -17.36 1.37 0.52
C LEU A 60 -17.95 0.30 -0.39
N GLU A 61 -19.24 0.43 -0.67
CA GLU A 61 -19.91 -0.28 -1.75
C GLU A 61 -19.78 0.51 -3.05
N ILE A 62 -19.38 -0.16 -4.12
CA ILE A 62 -19.30 0.37 -5.49
C ILE A 62 -20.27 -0.43 -6.37
N THR A 63 -21.13 0.28 -7.11
CA THR A 63 -22.11 -0.25 -8.05
C THR A 63 -22.15 0.60 -9.32
N HIS A 64 -22.99 0.20 -10.28
CA HIS A 64 -23.19 0.92 -11.53
C HIS A 64 -24.63 1.41 -11.68
N THR A 65 -24.80 2.62 -12.18
CA THR A 65 -26.09 3.22 -12.55
C THR A 65 -26.46 2.96 -14.02
N ASN A 66 -25.51 2.51 -14.83
CA ASN A 66 -25.68 2.15 -16.23
C ASN A 66 -24.61 1.13 -16.66
N ALA A 67 -24.67 0.69 -17.92
CA ALA A 67 -23.73 -0.29 -18.48
C ALA A 67 -22.45 0.35 -19.09
N ASN A 68 -21.94 1.45 -18.51
CA ASN A 68 -20.68 2.02 -18.96
C ASN A 68 -19.50 1.26 -18.35
N TRP A 69 -18.65 0.70 -19.21
CA TRP A 69 -17.39 0.06 -18.80
C TRP A 69 -16.35 1.06 -18.25
N TYR A 70 -16.56 2.36 -18.46
CA TYR A 70 -15.69 3.45 -18.03
C TYR A 70 -16.24 4.21 -16.82
N ALA A 71 -17.13 3.57 -16.06
CA ALA A 71 -17.60 4.07 -14.77
C ALA A 71 -16.41 4.15 -13.78
N LEU A 72 -16.26 5.29 -13.09
CA LEU A 72 -15.12 5.56 -12.21
C LEU A 72 -15.58 5.90 -10.81
N THR A 73 -14.94 5.31 -9.81
CA THR A 73 -14.98 5.76 -8.42
C THR A 73 -13.61 6.32 -8.04
N ARG A 74 -13.57 7.59 -7.66
CA ARG A 74 -12.38 8.29 -7.18
C ARG A 74 -12.37 8.33 -5.66
N ILE A 75 -11.20 8.18 -5.07
CA ILE A 75 -10.96 8.29 -3.63
C ILE A 75 -9.74 9.17 -3.43
N ASN A 76 -9.97 10.34 -2.83
CA ASN A 76 -8.92 11.33 -2.59
C ASN A 76 -7.83 10.77 -1.66
N VAL A 77 -6.56 11.00 -1.99
CA VAL A 77 -5.42 10.70 -1.14
C VAL A 77 -5.03 11.97 -0.41
N ASN A 78 -5.47 12.12 0.84
CA ASN A 78 -5.24 13.33 1.63
C ASN A 78 -4.44 13.04 2.92
N PRO A 79 -3.28 13.69 3.15
CA PRO A 79 -2.60 14.59 2.22
C PRO A 79 -2.03 13.86 1.00
N ASP A 80 -1.90 14.58 -0.12
CA ASP A 80 -1.34 14.05 -1.36
C ASP A 80 0.02 13.40 -1.10
N LEU A 81 0.21 12.22 -1.69
CA LEU A 81 1.41 11.43 -1.45
C LEU A 81 2.44 11.68 -2.55
N SER A 82 3.54 12.35 -2.19
CA SER A 82 4.70 12.43 -3.10
C SER A 82 5.40 11.07 -3.20
N ILE A 83 5.54 10.59 -4.42
CA ILE A 83 6.27 9.37 -4.75
C ILE A 83 7.38 9.79 -5.71
N GLY A 84 8.62 9.39 -5.43
CA GLY A 84 9.76 9.73 -6.29
C GLY A 84 9.95 8.74 -7.45
N PRO A 85 10.68 9.11 -8.52
CA PRO A 85 10.90 8.26 -9.70
C PRO A 85 11.65 6.95 -9.47
N ALA A 86 12.30 6.81 -8.31
CA ALA A 86 12.99 5.60 -7.87
C ALA A 86 12.27 4.90 -6.72
N GLU A 87 11.02 5.27 -6.44
CA GLU A 87 10.21 4.67 -5.37
C GLU A 87 9.14 3.77 -6.00
N SER A 88 9.07 2.54 -5.53
CA SER A 88 7.91 1.66 -5.75
C SER A 88 7.03 1.72 -4.52
N LYS A 89 5.73 1.91 -4.73
CA LYS A 89 4.70 1.74 -3.71
C LYS A 89 3.73 0.66 -4.15
N TYR A 90 2.85 0.24 -3.25
CA TYR A 90 1.84 -0.75 -3.54
C TYR A 90 0.53 -0.31 -2.89
N LEU A 91 -0.52 -0.16 -3.67
CA LEU A 91 -1.87 -0.03 -3.15
C LEU A 91 -2.31 -1.39 -2.59
N SER A 92 -2.68 -1.44 -1.31
CA SER A 92 -3.40 -2.55 -0.70
C SER A 92 -4.85 -2.16 -0.52
N VAL A 93 -5.75 -3.06 -0.86
CA VAL A 93 -7.19 -2.90 -0.65
C VAL A 93 -7.76 -4.21 -0.16
N LEU A 94 -8.63 -4.18 0.85
CA LEU A 94 -9.48 -5.32 1.16
C LEU A 94 -10.70 -5.29 0.25
N VAL A 95 -11.02 -6.42 -0.36
CA VAL A 95 -12.17 -6.61 -1.25
C VAL A 95 -13.04 -7.74 -0.72
N TYR A 96 -14.36 -7.62 -0.84
CA TYR A 96 -15.30 -8.65 -0.42
C TYR A 96 -16.05 -9.23 -1.61
N ASN A 97 -16.09 -10.56 -1.71
CA ASN A 97 -16.83 -11.29 -2.74
C ASN A 97 -16.51 -10.79 -4.15
N LEU A 98 -15.23 -10.48 -4.41
CA LEU A 98 -14.78 -10.00 -5.70
C LEU A 98 -14.73 -11.20 -6.67
N ASP A 99 -15.82 -11.44 -7.40
CA ASP A 99 -15.93 -12.48 -8.44
C ASP A 99 -15.64 -11.93 -9.86
N THR A 100 -15.21 -10.67 -9.93
CA THR A 100 -14.89 -9.90 -11.14
C THR A 100 -13.53 -9.24 -11.00
N ASP A 101 -12.96 -8.69 -12.06
CA ASP A 101 -11.67 -8.00 -11.99
C ASP A 101 -11.85 -6.54 -11.53
N MET A 102 -10.86 -6.01 -10.82
CA MET A 102 -10.81 -4.61 -10.39
C MET A 102 -9.45 -4.02 -10.73
N ALA A 103 -9.46 -2.77 -11.21
CA ALA A 103 -8.24 -2.06 -11.55
C ALA A 103 -8.26 -0.65 -10.97
N CYS A 104 -7.09 -0.02 -10.89
CA CYS A 104 -6.95 1.34 -10.40
C CYS A 104 -6.03 2.15 -11.30
N ARG A 105 -6.28 3.45 -11.40
CA ARG A 105 -5.35 4.42 -11.98
C ARG A 105 -4.76 5.30 -10.89
N PHE A 106 -3.52 5.69 -11.13
CA PHE A 106 -2.71 6.50 -10.21
C PHE A 106 -2.23 7.81 -10.85
N ASP A 107 -2.47 8.01 -12.14
CA ASP A 107 -1.93 9.11 -12.95
C ASP A 107 -2.88 10.31 -13.06
N ALA A 108 -3.87 10.42 -12.17
CA ALA A 108 -4.71 11.61 -12.06
C ALA A 108 -3.85 12.84 -11.69
N ASP A 109 -4.17 13.99 -12.28
CA ASP A 109 -3.43 15.26 -12.13
C ASP A 109 -3.95 16.19 -11.03
N SER A 110 -5.01 15.77 -10.35
CA SER A 110 -5.66 16.46 -9.23
C SER A 110 -6.58 15.49 -8.49
N ASP A 111 -7.10 15.90 -7.34
CA ASP A 111 -8.05 15.14 -6.51
C ASP A 111 -9.33 14.74 -7.28
N SER A 112 -9.68 15.50 -8.33
CA SER A 112 -10.86 15.27 -9.18
C SER A 112 -10.51 14.72 -10.57
N GLY A 113 -9.22 14.47 -10.83
CA GLY A 113 -8.72 13.97 -12.11
C GLY A 113 -9.08 12.51 -12.35
N ASN A 114 -9.30 12.14 -13.61
CA ASN A 114 -9.68 10.76 -13.99
C ASN A 114 -8.48 9.87 -14.39
N GLY A 115 -7.28 10.45 -14.44
CA GLY A 115 -6.12 9.81 -15.04
C GLY A 115 -6.33 9.48 -16.52
N SER A 116 -5.48 8.63 -17.07
CA SER A 116 -5.51 8.21 -18.47
C SER A 116 -5.76 6.70 -18.62
N ASN A 117 -6.27 6.27 -19.77
CA ASN A 117 -6.50 4.84 -20.02
C ASN A 117 -5.22 3.98 -19.93
N PRO A 118 -4.04 4.43 -20.39
CA PRO A 118 -2.78 3.72 -20.14
C PRO A 118 -2.43 3.54 -18.65
N GLY A 119 -3.03 4.34 -17.76
CA GLY A 119 -2.82 4.30 -16.32
C GLY A 119 -3.59 3.21 -15.57
N VAL A 120 -4.35 2.36 -16.26
CA VAL A 120 -5.10 1.26 -15.62
C VAL A 120 -4.15 0.13 -15.23
N ILE A 121 -3.97 -0.08 -13.92
CA ILE A 121 -3.13 -1.14 -13.35
C ILE A 121 -3.98 -2.14 -12.56
N ARG A 122 -3.66 -3.43 -12.68
CA ARG A 122 -4.33 -4.54 -12.01
C ARG A 122 -3.55 -5.07 -10.81
N ALA A 123 -4.24 -5.84 -9.97
CA ALA A 123 -3.61 -6.54 -8.87
C ALA A 123 -2.58 -7.57 -9.36
N ILE A 124 -1.53 -7.79 -8.55
CA ILE A 124 -0.49 -8.80 -8.81
C ILE A 124 -0.82 -10.17 -8.22
N ASN A 125 -1.86 -10.26 -7.38
CA ASN A 125 -2.34 -11.50 -6.78
C ASN A 125 -3.76 -11.81 -7.20
N ASP A 126 -4.05 -13.11 -7.26
CA ASP A 126 -5.38 -13.61 -7.53
C ASP A 126 -6.30 -13.39 -6.33
N HIS A 127 -7.61 -13.34 -6.62
CA HIS A 127 -8.72 -13.37 -5.67
C HIS A 127 -9.65 -14.52 -6.04
N SER A 128 -10.41 -15.03 -5.08
CA SER A 128 -11.23 -16.24 -5.26
C SER A 128 -12.71 -15.96 -5.46
N GLY A 129 -13.19 -14.75 -5.15
CA GLY A 129 -14.61 -14.41 -5.16
C GLY A 129 -15.39 -15.12 -4.05
N ALA A 130 -14.68 -15.59 -3.02
CA ALA A 130 -15.31 -16.21 -1.85
C ALA A 130 -16.17 -15.19 -1.09
N ASP A 131 -17.10 -15.70 -0.28
CA ASP A 131 -17.89 -14.90 0.67
C ASP A 131 -17.03 -14.52 1.89
N ALA A 132 -15.91 -13.85 1.63
CA ALA A 132 -14.88 -13.48 2.57
C ALA A 132 -14.12 -12.24 2.08
N TRP A 133 -13.51 -11.54 3.02
CA TRP A 133 -12.56 -10.47 2.71
C TRP A 133 -11.24 -11.07 2.22
N GLU A 134 -10.76 -10.56 1.10
CA GLU A 134 -9.48 -10.89 0.49
C GLU A 134 -8.66 -9.61 0.35
N GLN A 135 -7.33 -9.71 0.46
CA GLN A 135 -6.45 -8.59 0.21
C GLN A 135 -5.96 -8.64 -1.24
N ILE A 136 -6.09 -7.52 -1.96
CA ILE A 136 -5.45 -7.35 -3.26
C ILE A 136 -4.36 -6.29 -3.20
N ILE A 137 -3.31 -6.50 -3.99
CA ILE A 137 -2.14 -5.64 -4.06
C ILE A 137 -1.97 -5.15 -5.49
N ILE A 138 -2.00 -3.83 -5.71
CA ILE A 138 -1.79 -3.18 -7.02
C ILE A 138 -0.49 -2.37 -6.95
N PRO A 139 0.51 -2.63 -7.81
CA PRO A 139 1.76 -1.89 -7.80
C PRO A 139 1.54 -0.44 -8.27
N ILE A 140 2.16 0.50 -7.56
CA ILE A 140 2.25 1.91 -7.94
C ILE A 140 3.72 2.17 -8.28
N GLU A 141 4.03 2.10 -9.57
CA GLU A 141 5.38 2.24 -10.09
C GLU A 141 5.45 3.47 -11.00
N PHE A 142 6.52 4.27 -10.87
CA PHE A 142 6.90 5.23 -11.90
C PHE A 142 7.09 4.53 -13.24
N PRO A 143 6.84 5.22 -14.36
CA PRO A 143 6.21 4.60 -15.49
C PRO A 143 7.05 3.45 -16.05
N ARG A 144 6.42 2.27 -16.12
CA ARG A 144 6.92 1.15 -16.94
C ARG A 144 6.70 1.44 -18.44
N ASP A 145 5.65 2.20 -18.75
CA ASP A 145 5.27 2.75 -20.07
C ASP A 145 4.50 4.08 -19.91
N ALA A 146 4.30 4.84 -21.00
CA ALA A 146 3.65 6.16 -21.01
C ALA A 146 2.24 6.14 -20.37
N GLY A 147 2.04 6.93 -19.31
CA GLY A 147 0.73 7.20 -18.70
C GLY A 147 0.40 6.44 -17.41
N THR A 148 1.35 5.75 -16.79
CA THR A 148 1.08 4.92 -15.58
C THR A 148 1.22 5.66 -14.25
N PHE A 149 2.25 6.49 -14.07
CA PHE A 149 2.39 7.39 -12.92
C PHE A 149 3.52 8.42 -13.19
N SER A 150 3.21 9.57 -13.79
CA SER A 150 4.23 10.49 -14.32
C SER A 150 4.44 11.77 -13.49
N LEU A 151 3.54 12.08 -12.56
CA LEU A 151 3.50 13.38 -11.87
C LEU A 151 4.30 13.42 -10.56
N GLY A 152 4.72 12.27 -10.05
CA GLY A 152 5.44 12.17 -8.77
C GLY A 152 4.64 12.56 -7.54
N THR A 153 3.33 12.70 -7.71
CA THR A 153 2.36 12.96 -6.65
C THR A 153 1.13 12.14 -6.95
N LEU A 154 0.67 11.39 -5.96
CA LEU A 154 -0.57 10.62 -5.99
C LEU A 154 -1.65 11.47 -5.33
N TYR A 155 -2.57 11.99 -6.14
CA TYR A 155 -3.68 12.84 -5.71
C TYR A 155 -4.94 12.04 -5.40
N THR A 156 -5.32 11.13 -6.28
CA THR A 156 -6.53 10.29 -6.10
C THR A 156 -6.28 8.89 -6.63
N LEU A 157 -6.92 7.91 -5.99
CA LEU A 157 -7.08 6.57 -6.54
C LEU A 157 -8.30 6.58 -7.45
N VAL A 158 -8.20 6.02 -8.66
CA VAL A 158 -9.32 5.97 -9.62
C VAL A 158 -9.66 4.51 -9.92
N PHE A 159 -10.65 3.98 -9.21
CA PHE A 159 -11.08 2.59 -9.33
C PHE A 159 -11.98 2.37 -10.55
N HIS A 160 -11.70 1.27 -11.23
CA HIS A 160 -12.56 0.62 -12.21
C HIS A 160 -13.07 -0.66 -11.58
N ALA A 161 -14.35 -0.68 -11.24
CA ALA A 161 -15.04 -1.83 -10.67
C ALA A 161 -15.66 -2.71 -11.76
N ASP A 162 -15.94 -3.97 -11.41
CA ASP A 162 -16.76 -4.91 -12.20
C ASP A 162 -16.27 -5.13 -13.64
N ILE A 163 -14.95 -5.31 -13.78
CA ILE A 163 -14.30 -5.49 -15.08
C ILE A 163 -14.28 -6.99 -15.39
N LYS A 164 -14.85 -7.42 -16.51
CA LYS A 164 -14.78 -8.85 -16.89
C LYS A 164 -13.47 -9.22 -17.57
N ASP A 165 -12.98 -8.38 -18.49
CA ASP A 165 -11.85 -8.70 -19.37
C ASP A 165 -11.28 -7.43 -20.04
N PHE A 166 -10.50 -6.56 -19.37
CA PHE A 166 -9.90 -5.38 -20.05
C PHE A 166 -8.80 -5.78 -21.05
N ILE A 167 -9.18 -6.35 -22.18
CA ILE A 167 -8.36 -6.54 -23.38
C ILE A 167 -8.87 -5.50 -24.38
N ASN A 168 -8.21 -4.34 -24.43
CA ASN A 168 -8.30 -3.32 -25.48
C ASN A 168 -9.68 -3.09 -26.12
N ALA A 169 -10.30 -1.98 -25.70
CA ALA A 169 -11.26 -1.15 -26.42
C ALA A 169 -12.70 -1.64 -26.64
N ASN A 170 -13.12 -2.85 -26.26
CA ASN A 170 -14.54 -3.19 -26.17
C ASN A 170 -14.77 -4.41 -25.27
N THR A 171 -15.03 -4.17 -23.99
CA THR A 171 -15.70 -5.16 -23.15
C THR A 171 -16.88 -4.51 -22.48
N SER A 172 -18.07 -4.99 -22.83
CA SER A 172 -19.29 -4.69 -22.09
C SER A 172 -19.04 -4.96 -20.61
N PRO A 173 -19.49 -4.11 -19.67
CA PRO A 173 -19.60 -4.53 -18.29
C PRO A 173 -20.45 -5.81 -18.24
N LEU A 174 -20.28 -6.62 -17.19
CA LEU A 174 -21.20 -7.72 -16.96
C LEU A 174 -22.63 -7.13 -17.00
N GLU A 175 -23.46 -7.59 -17.95
CA GLU A 175 -24.86 -7.17 -17.97
C GLU A 175 -25.47 -7.54 -16.61
N GLY A 176 -25.82 -6.54 -15.80
CA GLY A 176 -26.54 -6.77 -14.54
C GLY A 176 -26.04 -6.09 -13.27
N GLY A 177 -24.99 -5.26 -13.30
CA GLY A 177 -24.62 -4.44 -12.15
C GLY A 177 -23.96 -5.25 -11.03
N GLY A 178 -22.68 -5.59 -11.23
CA GLY A 178 -21.85 -6.13 -10.18
C GLY A 178 -21.72 -5.14 -9.02
N LYS A 179 -21.58 -5.70 -7.82
CA LYS A 179 -21.45 -4.98 -6.57
C LYS A 179 -20.11 -5.37 -5.96
N ILE A 180 -19.23 -4.39 -5.76
CA ILE A 180 -17.95 -4.60 -5.11
C ILE A 180 -17.97 -3.87 -3.79
N TYR A 181 -17.41 -4.50 -2.75
CA TYR A 181 -17.08 -3.78 -1.52
C TYR A 181 -15.57 -3.67 -1.40
N ILE A 182 -15.11 -2.49 -1.05
CA ILE A 182 -13.72 -2.21 -0.76
C ILE A 182 -13.57 -1.56 0.61
N ASP A 183 -12.46 -1.84 1.27
CA ASP A 183 -12.12 -1.27 2.57
C ASP A 183 -10.60 -1.28 2.82
N GLU A 184 -10.17 -0.65 3.91
CA GLU A 184 -8.78 -0.65 4.40
C GLU A 184 -7.78 -0.31 3.29
N ILE A 185 -8.02 0.84 2.65
CA ILE A 185 -7.27 1.31 1.50
C ILE A 185 -5.97 1.92 1.99
N GLN A 186 -4.85 1.30 1.64
CA GLN A 186 -3.53 1.65 2.16
C GLN A 186 -2.49 1.73 1.04
N VAL A 187 -1.59 2.71 1.12
CA VAL A 187 -0.38 2.74 0.28
C VAL A 187 0.80 2.21 1.08
N LEU A 188 1.39 1.13 0.60
CA LEU A 188 2.49 0.41 1.21
C LEU A 188 3.84 0.75 0.56
N ASP A 189 4.86 0.77 1.40
CA ASP A 189 6.24 1.07 1.04
C ASP A 189 7.03 -0.08 0.40
N SER A 190 6.42 -1.27 0.35
CA SER A 190 7.00 -2.53 -0.09
C SER A 190 5.89 -3.53 -0.43
N ASN A 191 6.20 -4.52 -1.26
CA ASN A 191 5.24 -5.54 -1.64
C ASN A 191 5.07 -6.53 -0.48
N PRO A 192 3.87 -6.64 0.14
CA PRO A 192 3.66 -7.58 1.24
C PRO A 192 3.75 -9.05 0.82
N LEU A 193 3.70 -9.34 -0.49
CA LEU A 193 3.85 -10.67 -1.07
C LEU A 193 5.32 -11.00 -1.42
N SER A 194 6.25 -10.07 -1.19
CA SER A 194 7.68 -10.23 -1.51
C SER A 194 8.37 -11.20 -0.56
N THR A 195 8.95 -12.27 -1.12
CA THR A 195 9.87 -13.15 -0.38
C THR A 195 11.30 -12.60 -0.36
N SER A 196 11.67 -11.75 -1.33
CA SER A 196 13.01 -11.14 -1.38
C SER A 196 13.24 -10.16 -0.23
N ASP A 197 12.21 -9.44 0.21
CA ASP A 197 12.28 -8.51 1.35
C ASP A 197 12.59 -9.25 2.65
N PHE A 198 11.94 -10.41 2.85
CA PHE A 198 12.21 -11.30 3.97
C PHE A 198 13.64 -11.83 3.94
N GLU A 199 14.13 -12.26 2.78
CA GLU A 199 15.51 -12.73 2.61
C GLU A 199 16.55 -11.61 2.77
N LEU A 200 16.26 -10.40 2.31
CA LEU A 200 17.12 -9.22 2.52
C LEU A 200 17.22 -8.90 4.01
N SER A 201 16.11 -8.95 4.74
CA SER A 201 16.08 -8.68 6.18
C SER A 201 17.03 -9.58 6.98
N LYS A 202 17.24 -10.84 6.56
CA LYS A 202 18.18 -11.79 7.20
C LYS A 202 19.65 -11.48 6.89
N LYS A 203 19.91 -10.75 5.81
CA LYS A 203 21.25 -10.44 5.30
C LYS A 203 21.76 -9.07 5.77
N ILE A 204 20.90 -8.25 6.37
CA ILE A 204 21.21 -6.89 6.80
C ILE A 204 21.11 -6.75 8.33
N SER A 205 22.13 -6.15 8.94
CA SER A 205 22.12 -5.73 10.35
C SER A 205 22.74 -4.33 10.54
N LEU A 206 22.28 -3.61 11.57
CA LEU A 206 22.80 -2.31 11.96
C LEU A 206 23.69 -2.44 13.19
N TYR A 207 24.84 -1.77 13.20
CA TYR A 207 25.73 -1.76 14.36
C TYR A 207 26.55 -0.45 14.48
N PRO A 208 26.93 -0.04 15.70
CA PRO A 208 26.36 -0.54 16.96
C PRO A 208 24.88 -0.16 17.07
N ASN A 209 24.14 -0.90 17.88
CA ASN A 209 22.77 -0.56 18.27
C ASN A 209 22.61 -0.97 19.73
N PRO A 210 22.61 -0.05 20.71
CA PRO A 210 22.47 1.41 20.54
C PRO A 210 23.65 2.12 19.86
N VAL A 211 23.38 3.26 19.23
CA VAL A 211 24.34 4.09 18.49
C VAL A 211 24.48 5.48 19.10
N GLN A 212 25.68 6.07 19.03
CA GLN A 212 25.95 7.44 19.49
C GLN A 212 25.88 8.44 18.32
N SER A 213 26.90 8.49 17.47
CA SER A 213 26.98 9.46 16.36
C SER A 213 26.90 8.83 14.97
N HIS A 214 27.27 7.55 14.83
CA HIS A 214 27.38 6.91 13.53
C HIS A 214 27.10 5.41 13.62
N PHE A 215 26.39 4.86 12.64
CA PHE A 215 26.17 3.42 12.52
C PHE A 215 26.74 2.90 11.20
N SER A 216 27.03 1.61 11.16
CA SER A 216 27.39 0.86 9.97
C SER A 216 26.29 -0.14 9.65
N ILE A 217 26.19 -0.50 8.38
CA ILE A 217 25.32 -1.57 7.91
C ILE A 217 26.21 -2.75 7.55
N GLN A 218 25.95 -3.91 8.15
CA GLN A 218 26.56 -5.15 7.74
C GLN A 218 25.67 -5.80 6.68
N THR A 219 26.26 -6.16 5.55
CA THR A 219 25.61 -6.95 4.51
C THR A 219 26.25 -8.34 4.44
N LYS A 220 25.46 -9.35 4.07
CA LYS A 220 25.92 -10.72 3.79
C LYS A 220 25.65 -11.07 2.33
N ASN A 221 26.43 -12.01 1.80
CA ASN A 221 26.22 -12.63 0.48
C ASN A 221 26.15 -11.62 -0.68
N GLY A 222 26.97 -10.56 -0.63
CA GLY A 222 27.10 -9.59 -1.73
C GLY A 222 25.86 -8.71 -1.95
N VAL A 223 25.05 -8.46 -0.92
CA VAL A 223 23.96 -7.47 -1.00
C VAL A 223 24.55 -6.08 -1.21
N GLU A 224 24.11 -5.42 -2.29
CA GLU A 224 24.44 -4.04 -2.61
C GLU A 224 23.28 -3.12 -2.18
N ILE A 225 23.58 -2.08 -1.41
CA ILE A 225 22.57 -1.15 -0.90
C ILE A 225 22.43 0.01 -1.88
N SER A 226 21.22 0.26 -2.36
CA SER A 226 20.91 1.34 -3.29
C SER A 226 20.41 2.61 -2.61
N LYS A 227 19.65 2.48 -1.50
CA LYS A 227 19.04 3.62 -0.80
C LYS A 227 18.88 3.36 0.69
N ILE A 228 19.07 4.41 1.48
CA ILE A 228 18.79 4.42 2.92
C ILE A 228 17.92 5.63 3.26
N SER A 229 16.89 5.42 4.06
CA SER A 229 16.04 6.49 4.59
C SER A 229 15.79 6.26 6.08
N ILE A 230 15.87 7.33 6.88
CA ILE A 230 15.67 7.26 8.33
C ILE A 230 14.37 7.99 8.66
N TYR A 231 13.53 7.34 9.45
CA TYR A 231 12.26 7.87 9.94
C TYR A 231 12.24 7.91 11.46
N ASN A 232 11.58 8.91 12.02
CA ASN A 232 11.30 8.94 13.46
C ASN A 232 10.08 8.05 13.79
N THR A 233 9.71 7.97 15.07
CA THR A 233 8.57 7.14 15.52
C THR A 233 7.21 7.65 15.07
N LEU A 234 7.13 8.88 14.55
CA LEU A 234 5.92 9.47 13.98
C LEU A 234 5.82 9.22 12.46
N GLY A 235 6.75 8.46 11.88
CA GLY A 235 6.78 8.21 10.43
C GLY A 235 7.36 9.34 9.59
N ALA A 236 7.82 10.44 10.19
CA ALA A 236 8.44 11.52 9.43
C ALA A 236 9.84 11.13 8.98
N LYS A 237 10.13 11.34 7.68
CA LYS A 237 11.44 11.11 7.06
C LYS A 237 12.42 12.19 7.53
N VAL A 238 13.42 11.83 8.31
CA VAL A 238 14.39 12.77 8.92
C VAL A 238 15.76 12.78 8.24
N ALA A 239 16.09 11.74 7.47
CA ALA A 239 17.30 11.71 6.65
C ALA A 239 17.14 10.78 5.44
N VAL A 240 17.82 11.11 4.33
CA VAL A 240 17.93 10.28 3.12
C VAL A 240 19.39 10.21 2.72
N ASN A 241 19.88 9.01 2.42
CA ASN A 241 21.26 8.72 2.04
C ASN A 241 22.27 9.50 2.91
N PRO A 242 22.28 9.26 4.24
CA PRO A 242 23.17 9.97 5.15
C PRO A 242 24.64 9.81 4.72
N VAL A 243 25.44 10.85 5.00
CA VAL A 243 26.84 10.93 4.57
C VAL A 243 27.61 9.70 5.05
N LEU A 244 28.30 9.05 4.11
CA LEU A 244 29.21 7.94 4.36
C LEU A 244 30.59 8.49 4.73
N VAL A 245 30.96 8.36 6.01
CA VAL A 245 32.30 8.68 6.52
C VAL A 245 33.01 7.37 6.87
N GLY A 246 33.90 6.89 6.00
CA GLY A 246 34.67 5.66 6.25
C GLY A 246 33.78 4.42 6.51
N ASN A 247 32.74 4.21 5.68
CA ASN A 247 31.72 3.15 5.79
C ASN A 247 30.78 3.25 6.99
N LYS A 248 30.61 4.45 7.53
CA LYS A 248 29.69 4.75 8.62
C LYS A 248 28.74 5.86 8.19
N TYR A 249 27.46 5.68 8.47
CA TYR A 249 26.41 6.65 8.27
C TYR A 249 26.34 7.59 9.46
N ASP A 250 26.60 8.87 9.23
CA ASP A 250 26.54 9.91 10.26
C ASP A 250 25.09 10.29 10.59
N ILE A 251 24.75 10.25 11.88
CA ILE A 251 23.46 10.63 12.45
C ILE A 251 23.65 11.53 13.69
N SER A 252 24.81 12.19 13.80
CA SER A 252 25.16 13.06 14.93
C SER A 252 24.16 14.19 15.14
N SER A 253 23.55 14.70 14.07
CA SER A 253 22.55 15.76 14.08
C SER A 253 21.17 15.36 14.61
N LEU A 254 20.87 14.05 14.68
CA LEU A 254 19.58 13.57 15.19
C LEU A 254 19.53 13.67 16.72
N ALA A 255 18.33 13.78 17.30
CA ALA A 255 18.17 13.70 18.75
C ALA A 255 18.28 12.24 19.24
N SER A 256 18.58 12.02 20.52
CA SER A 256 18.49 10.69 21.14
C SER A 256 17.05 10.17 21.07
N GLY A 257 16.89 8.89 20.73
CA GLY A 257 15.57 8.31 20.50
C GLY A 257 15.59 7.08 19.60
N MET A 258 14.41 6.55 19.34
CA MET A 258 14.20 5.40 18.45
C MET A 258 13.92 5.88 17.02
N TYR A 259 14.54 5.20 16.06
CA TYR A 259 14.39 5.47 14.63
C TYR A 259 14.14 4.17 13.85
N LEU A 260 13.53 4.30 12.68
CA LEU A 260 13.39 3.25 11.69
C LEU A 260 14.29 3.57 10.50
N VAL A 261 15.21 2.66 10.19
CA VAL A 261 16.11 2.76 9.04
C VAL A 261 15.57 1.84 7.95
N LYS A 262 14.99 2.42 6.91
CA LYS A 262 14.56 1.74 5.69
C LYS A 262 15.75 1.61 4.75
N ILE A 263 15.99 0.40 4.25
CA ILE A 263 17.14 0.04 3.42
C ILE A 263 16.60 -0.68 2.18
N SER A 264 16.99 -0.22 1.01
CA SER A 264 16.67 -0.84 -0.28
C SER A 264 17.94 -1.39 -0.90
N ASP A 265 17.85 -2.58 -1.50
CA ASP A 265 18.93 -3.12 -2.33
C ASP A 265 18.81 -2.68 -3.79
N ASP A 266 19.81 -3.00 -4.60
CA ASP A 266 19.87 -2.72 -6.04
C ASP A 266 18.83 -3.50 -6.86
N LYS A 267 18.22 -4.52 -6.28
CA LYS A 267 17.20 -5.40 -6.89
C LYS A 267 15.77 -5.01 -6.50
N GLY A 268 15.61 -3.93 -5.73
CA GLY A 268 14.32 -3.40 -5.31
C GLY A 268 13.75 -4.04 -4.05
N ALA A 269 14.45 -4.98 -3.41
CA ALA A 269 14.01 -5.53 -2.14
C ALA A 269 14.20 -4.51 -1.02
N VAL A 270 13.29 -4.51 -0.05
CA VAL A 270 13.24 -3.50 1.03
C VAL A 270 13.27 -4.17 2.40
N THR A 271 14.01 -3.59 3.34
CA THR A 271 13.93 -3.98 4.75
C THR A 271 14.02 -2.79 5.68
N THR A 272 13.32 -2.85 6.81
CA THR A 272 13.36 -1.83 7.86
C THR A 272 14.02 -2.39 9.11
N LYS A 273 14.94 -1.62 9.70
CA LYS A 273 15.64 -1.97 10.94
C LYS A 273 15.45 -0.87 11.97
N ARG A 274 15.15 -1.28 13.21
CA ARG A 274 15.08 -0.35 14.35
C ARG A 274 16.48 0.05 14.79
N LEU A 275 16.70 1.34 15.00
CA LEU A 275 17.95 1.91 15.51
C LEU A 275 17.65 2.74 16.76
N LEU A 276 18.37 2.47 17.86
CA LEU A 276 18.27 3.25 19.09
C LEU A 276 19.47 4.18 19.19
N LYS A 277 19.24 5.49 19.11
CA LYS A 277 20.26 6.52 19.31
C LYS A 277 20.27 7.00 20.75
N GLN A 278 21.46 7.10 21.34
CA GLN A 278 21.70 7.63 22.67
C GLN A 278 22.38 8.98 22.62
#